data_AF-A0A2J0L4H8-F1
#
_entry.id   AF-A0A2J0L4H8-F1
#
_cell.length_a   1.000
_cell.length_b   1.000
_cell.length_c   1.000
_cell.angle_alpha   90.00
_cell.angle_beta   90.00
_cell.angle_gamma   90.00
#
_symmetry.space_group_name_H-M   'P 1'
#
loop_
_entity.id
_entity.type
_entity.pdbx_description
1 polymer ?
#
loop_
_entity_poly.entity_id
_entity_poly.type
_entity_poly.pdbx_seq_one_letter_code
_entity_poly.pdbx_strand_id
1 'polypeptide(L)'
;MQRKQIWVLFSVCILLVIAGCAERIKPVEIRHLYSRGKVDNLTSQELMLEQTLNEAAKIDAAKKYAQGMFDVAYIIATEHPDLGFTVYLKGNEVVVERGLDTSKEPTLVIPLYDDAIMNIKRFFEDGVVDAREEFLIVNGVFKPAWEASYRIPEMQSRWIRKFMKLDGLMHVVLLNKNNYEYQGKVVKNELSVVRASNQWLIFDGLEGIPDSRMELAAKDSVAMYKLIMRDLKLAKSIKEKMKIMSEFEKIRKRCLVK
;
A
#
# COMPACT_ATOMS: atom_id res chain seq x y z
N MET A 1 25.23 -43.30 16.75
CA MET A 1 24.39 -42.45 15.86
C MET A 1 24.97 -41.06 15.81
N GLN A 2 25.59 -40.71 14.67
CA GLN A 2 26.52 -39.58 14.55
C GLN A 2 25.82 -38.31 14.06
N ARG A 3 26.29 -37.14 14.52
CA ARG A 3 25.85 -35.77 14.15
C ARG A 3 25.57 -35.52 12.66
N LYS A 4 26.16 -36.32 11.75
CA LYS A 4 25.91 -36.26 10.30
C LYS A 4 24.48 -36.68 9.90
N GLN A 5 23.87 -37.65 10.59
CA GLN A 5 22.49 -38.07 10.29
C GLN A 5 21.45 -37.03 10.70
N ILE A 6 21.70 -36.28 11.78
CA ILE A 6 20.83 -35.18 12.22
C ILE A 6 20.87 -34.02 11.22
N TRP A 7 22.05 -33.68 10.67
CA TRP A 7 22.16 -32.64 9.64
C TRP A 7 21.50 -33.01 8.31
N VAL A 8 21.56 -34.29 7.92
CA VAL A 8 20.84 -34.79 6.73
C VAL A 8 19.32 -34.76 6.95
N LEU A 9 18.83 -35.17 8.11
CA LEU A 9 17.40 -35.05 8.47
C LEU A 9 16.94 -33.58 8.53
N PHE A 10 17.75 -32.66 9.06
CA PHE A 10 17.42 -31.23 9.11
C PHE A 10 17.42 -30.62 7.70
N SER A 11 18.35 -31.02 6.84
CA SER A 11 18.43 -30.55 5.45
C SER A 11 17.30 -31.11 4.59
N VAL A 12 16.91 -32.36 4.81
CA VAL A 12 15.76 -33.01 4.15
C VAL A 12 14.44 -32.41 4.66
N CYS A 13 14.31 -32.07 5.94
CA CYS A 13 13.12 -31.35 6.44
C CYS A 13 13.04 -29.92 5.89
N ILE A 14 14.14 -29.18 5.76
CA ILE A 14 14.17 -27.86 5.11
C ILE A 14 13.84 -28.01 3.61
N LEU A 15 14.40 -29.01 2.94
CA LEU A 15 14.09 -29.29 1.53
C LEU A 15 12.66 -29.79 1.33
N LEU A 16 12.06 -30.52 2.26
CA LEU A 16 10.65 -30.95 2.21
C LEU A 16 9.69 -29.81 2.56
N VAL A 17 10.09 -28.86 3.42
CA VAL A 17 9.34 -27.61 3.65
C VAL A 17 9.45 -26.69 2.41
N ILE A 18 10.61 -26.65 1.75
CA ILE A 18 10.80 -25.87 0.51
C ILE A 18 10.14 -26.55 -0.70
N ALA A 19 10.12 -27.88 -0.78
CA ALA A 19 9.54 -28.65 -1.89
C ALA A 19 8.05 -29.01 -1.69
N GLY A 20 7.56 -28.97 -0.44
CA GLY A 20 6.21 -29.42 -0.06
C GLY A 20 5.31 -28.35 0.58
N CYS A 21 5.78 -27.13 0.84
CA CYS A 21 4.93 -26.00 1.25
C CYS A 21 4.78 -24.93 0.17
N ALA A 22 4.93 -25.30 -1.09
CA ALA A 22 4.09 -24.71 -2.12
C ALA A 22 2.70 -25.35 -1.94
N GLU A 23 1.94 -24.92 -0.93
CA GLU A 23 0.50 -24.85 -1.16
C GLU A 23 0.40 -24.06 -2.46
N ARG A 24 0.05 -24.76 -3.54
CA ARG A 24 -0.44 -24.12 -4.76
C ARG A 24 -1.74 -23.44 -4.36
N ILE A 25 -1.63 -22.35 -3.61
CA ILE A 25 -2.65 -21.33 -3.51
C ILE A 25 -2.80 -20.94 -4.97
N LYS A 26 -3.86 -21.43 -5.61
CA LYS A 26 -4.31 -20.83 -6.86
C LYS A 26 -4.34 -19.34 -6.56
N PRO A 27 -3.64 -18.49 -7.35
CA PRO A 27 -3.80 -17.05 -7.17
C PRO A 27 -5.30 -16.83 -7.08
N VAL A 28 -5.74 -16.18 -6.00
CA VAL A 28 -7.16 -15.84 -5.85
C VAL A 28 -7.52 -15.19 -7.17
N GLU A 29 -8.40 -15.81 -7.95
CA GLU A 29 -8.88 -15.20 -9.18
C GLU A 29 -9.52 -13.90 -8.72
N ILE A 30 -8.81 -12.79 -8.95
CA ILE A 30 -9.36 -11.47 -8.77
C ILE A 30 -10.35 -11.36 -9.93
N ARG A 31 -11.59 -11.82 -9.68
CA ARG A 31 -12.73 -11.36 -10.46
C ARG A 31 -12.60 -9.86 -10.48
N HIS A 32 -12.49 -9.25 -11.67
CA HIS A 32 -12.31 -7.82 -11.82
C HIS A 32 -13.41 -7.11 -11.04
N LEU A 33 -13.07 -6.62 -9.84
CA LEU A 33 -13.98 -5.93 -8.92
C LEU A 33 -14.40 -4.56 -9.47
N TYR A 34 -13.73 -4.11 -10.53
CA TYR A 34 -13.86 -2.80 -11.12
C TYR A 34 -14.31 -2.92 -12.57
N SER A 35 -15.24 -2.05 -12.97
CA SER A 35 -15.54 -1.79 -14.37
C SER A 35 -14.56 -0.74 -14.91
N ARG A 36 -14.41 -0.66 -16.24
CA ARG A 36 -13.59 0.36 -16.89
C ARG A 36 -14.07 1.79 -16.56
N GLY A 37 -15.35 1.96 -16.25
CA GLY A 37 -15.94 3.26 -16.00
C GLY A 37 -16.08 4.13 -17.25
N LYS A 38 -16.36 5.41 -17.02
CA LYS A 38 -16.57 6.45 -18.01
C LYS A 38 -15.23 6.90 -18.62
N VAL A 39 -15.15 6.88 -19.95
CA VAL A 39 -13.96 7.29 -20.72
C VAL A 39 -14.22 8.46 -21.68
N ASP A 40 -15.49 8.65 -22.07
CA ASP A 40 -15.93 9.66 -23.02
C ASP A 40 -17.04 10.52 -22.42
N ASN A 41 -17.34 11.64 -23.09
CA ASN A 41 -18.41 12.58 -22.70
C ASN A 41 -18.28 13.07 -21.25
N LEU A 42 -17.04 13.37 -20.84
CA LEU A 42 -16.75 13.96 -19.55
C LEU A 42 -17.39 15.36 -19.47
N THR A 43 -17.97 15.69 -18.32
CA THR A 43 -18.44 17.05 -18.01
C THR A 43 -17.25 17.99 -17.86
N SER A 44 -17.50 19.31 -17.87
CA SER A 44 -16.44 20.29 -17.65
C SER A 44 -15.71 20.09 -16.32
N GLN A 45 -16.42 19.66 -15.27
CA GLN A 45 -15.81 19.39 -13.96
C GLN A 45 -14.91 18.16 -14.01
N GLU A 46 -15.37 17.06 -14.60
CA GLU A 46 -14.59 15.82 -14.72
C GLU A 46 -13.34 16.02 -15.60
N LEU A 47 -13.43 16.86 -16.64
CA LEU A 47 -12.29 17.28 -17.46
C LEU A 47 -11.26 18.09 -16.66
N MET A 48 -11.69 18.94 -15.72
CA MET A 48 -10.77 19.67 -14.83
C MET A 48 -10.02 18.73 -13.88
N LEU A 49 -10.68 17.69 -13.36
CA LEU A 49 -10.03 16.66 -12.54
C LEU A 49 -8.96 15.92 -13.33
N GLU A 50 -9.30 15.48 -14.54
CA GLU A 50 -8.35 14.84 -15.46
C GLU A 50 -7.16 15.76 -15.76
N GLN A 51 -7.42 17.01 -16.11
CA GLN A 51 -6.37 17.97 -16.44
C GLN A 51 -5.44 18.18 -15.24
N THR A 52 -6.00 18.30 -14.03
CA THR A 52 -5.21 18.47 -12.82
C THR A 52 -4.30 17.27 -12.55
N LEU A 53 -4.80 16.04 -12.71
CA LEU A 53 -3.99 14.83 -12.59
C LEU A 53 -2.87 14.79 -13.63
N ASN A 54 -3.18 15.12 -14.89
CA ASN A 54 -2.20 15.18 -15.96
C ASN A 54 -1.12 16.25 -15.74
N GLU A 55 -1.50 17.41 -15.18
CA GLU A 55 -0.55 18.47 -14.84
C GLU A 55 0.35 18.04 -13.68
N ALA A 56 -0.21 17.46 -12.62
CA ALA A 56 0.57 16.96 -11.49
C ALA A 56 1.54 15.83 -11.90
N ALA A 57 1.12 14.93 -12.80
CA ALA A 57 1.96 13.86 -13.34
C ALA A 57 3.21 14.36 -14.09
N LYS A 58 3.20 15.62 -14.56
CA LYS A 58 4.34 16.25 -15.24
C LYS A 58 5.36 16.85 -14.26
N ILE A 59 5.03 17.01 -12.98
CA ILE A 59 5.91 17.62 -11.98
C ILE A 59 6.97 16.59 -11.53
N ASP A 60 8.25 16.96 -11.59
CA ASP A 60 9.37 16.07 -11.26
C ASP A 60 9.32 15.55 -9.82
N ALA A 61 8.92 16.39 -8.86
CA ALA A 61 8.74 15.98 -7.47
C ALA A 61 7.66 14.91 -7.33
N ALA A 62 6.53 15.03 -8.06
CA ALA A 62 5.48 14.02 -8.08
C ALA A 62 5.96 12.70 -8.69
N LYS A 63 6.67 12.77 -9.84
CA LYS A 63 7.29 11.60 -10.48
C LYS A 63 8.23 10.87 -9.52
N LYS A 64 9.10 11.61 -8.83
CA LYS A 64 10.04 11.05 -7.83
C LYS A 64 9.31 10.47 -6.62
N TYR A 65 8.23 11.11 -6.15
CA TYR A 65 7.45 10.59 -5.03
C TYR A 65 6.75 9.26 -5.39
N ALA A 66 6.21 9.16 -6.61
CA ALA A 66 5.57 7.95 -7.13
C ALA A 66 6.54 6.76 -7.25
N GLN A 67 7.86 7.00 -7.37
CA GLN A 67 8.85 5.93 -7.46
C GLN A 67 8.84 5.02 -6.23
N GLY A 68 8.56 3.74 -6.49
CA GLY A 68 8.43 2.71 -5.47
C GLY A 68 7.12 2.76 -4.69
N MET A 69 6.17 3.62 -5.06
CA MET A 69 4.82 3.62 -4.49
C MET A 69 3.89 2.68 -5.27
N PHE A 70 3.91 2.73 -6.59
CA PHE A 70 3.08 1.88 -7.44
C PHE A 70 3.66 1.73 -8.84
N ASP A 71 3.31 0.64 -9.52
CA ASP A 71 3.50 0.49 -10.97
C ASP A 71 2.24 0.93 -11.72
N VAL A 72 1.08 0.55 -11.17
CA VAL A 72 -0.26 0.94 -11.64
C VAL A 72 -1.07 1.37 -10.43
N ALA A 73 -1.66 2.56 -10.47
CA ALA A 73 -2.62 3.02 -9.48
C ALA A 73 -3.95 3.34 -10.16
N TYR A 74 -5.05 2.96 -9.53
CA TYR A 74 -6.37 3.48 -9.88
C TYR A 74 -6.68 4.66 -8.97
N ILE A 75 -7.11 5.78 -9.55
CA ILE A 75 -7.71 6.89 -8.82
C ILE A 75 -9.22 6.84 -9.09
N ILE A 76 -10.03 6.70 -8.05
CA ILE A 76 -11.49 6.70 -8.14
C ILE A 76 -11.98 8.05 -7.64
N ALA A 77 -12.66 8.81 -8.49
CA ALA A 77 -13.24 10.09 -8.11
C ALA A 77 -14.56 9.84 -7.37
N THR A 78 -14.56 9.94 -6.04
CA THR A 78 -15.65 9.42 -5.19
C THR A 78 -16.98 10.15 -5.36
N GLU A 79 -16.94 11.38 -5.89
CA GLU A 79 -18.11 12.23 -6.10
C GLU A 79 -18.73 12.04 -7.51
N HIS A 80 -18.04 11.31 -8.39
CA HIS A 80 -18.47 11.07 -9.77
C HIS A 80 -18.64 9.58 -10.01
N PRO A 81 -19.88 9.07 -10.03
CA PRO A 81 -20.15 7.67 -10.33
C PRO A 81 -19.49 7.24 -11.64
N ASP A 82 -18.88 6.06 -11.64
CA ASP A 82 -18.16 5.47 -12.78
C ASP A 82 -16.96 6.29 -13.31
N LEU A 83 -16.53 7.39 -12.67
CA LEU A 83 -15.32 8.10 -13.05
C LEU A 83 -14.09 7.54 -12.32
N GLY A 84 -13.10 7.13 -13.10
CA GLY A 84 -11.80 6.71 -12.59
C GLY A 84 -10.70 7.00 -13.59
N PHE A 85 -9.47 6.99 -13.09
CA PHE A 85 -8.26 7.21 -13.87
C PHE A 85 -7.25 6.11 -13.55
N THR A 86 -6.57 5.60 -14.58
CA THR A 86 -5.43 4.71 -14.40
C THR A 86 -4.15 5.52 -14.50
N VAL A 87 -3.33 5.46 -13.46
CA VAL A 87 -2.03 6.10 -13.40
C VAL A 87 -0.94 5.03 -13.51
N TYR A 88 -0.09 5.17 -14.50
CA TYR A 88 1.05 4.28 -14.73
C TYR A 88 2.35 4.96 -14.36
N LEU A 89 3.21 4.25 -13.66
CA LEU A 89 4.63 4.58 -13.57
C LEU A 89 5.39 3.79 -14.62
N LYS A 90 5.85 4.46 -15.68
CA LYS A 90 6.62 3.88 -16.79
C LYS A 90 8.06 4.40 -16.74
N GLY A 91 8.91 3.70 -16.00
CA GLY A 91 10.27 4.17 -15.72
C GLY A 91 10.23 5.43 -14.84
N ASN A 92 10.58 6.59 -15.41
CA ASN A 92 10.52 7.88 -14.71
C ASN A 92 9.30 8.72 -15.11
N GLU A 93 8.46 8.25 -16.04
CA GLU A 93 7.27 8.97 -16.47
C GLU A 93 6.04 8.49 -15.72
N VAL A 94 5.15 9.43 -15.40
CA VAL A 94 3.82 9.16 -14.86
C VAL A 94 2.80 9.49 -15.94
N VAL A 95 1.98 8.51 -16.32
CA VAL A 95 0.97 8.65 -17.38
C VAL A 95 -0.40 8.44 -16.78
N VAL A 96 -1.31 9.39 -17.00
CA VAL A 96 -2.71 9.30 -16.58
C VAL A 96 -3.57 8.95 -17.79
N GLU A 97 -4.38 7.91 -17.67
CA GLU A 97 -5.34 7.48 -18.69
C GLU A 97 -6.75 7.50 -18.08
N ARG A 98 -7.75 7.82 -18.90
CA ARG A 98 -9.16 7.77 -18.50
C ARG A 98 -9.63 6.34 -18.33
N GLY A 99 -10.48 6.13 -17.33
CA GLY A 99 -11.02 4.83 -16.97
C GLY A 99 -10.02 3.93 -16.25
N LEU A 100 -10.53 2.82 -15.75
CA LEU A 100 -9.75 1.79 -15.06
C LEU A 100 -9.30 0.72 -16.07
N ASP A 101 -7.99 0.53 -16.23
CA ASP A 101 -7.42 -0.53 -17.09
C ASP A 101 -7.60 -1.89 -16.42
N THR A 102 -8.79 -2.47 -16.59
CA THR A 102 -9.17 -3.76 -16.00
C THR A 102 -8.34 -4.92 -16.53
N SER A 103 -7.49 -4.73 -17.55
CA SER A 103 -6.56 -5.77 -18.02
C SER A 103 -5.37 -5.99 -17.09
N LYS A 104 -5.12 -5.06 -16.15
CA LYS A 104 -4.01 -5.12 -15.19
C LYS A 104 -4.53 -5.07 -13.77
N GLU A 105 -3.82 -5.76 -12.87
CA GLU A 105 -4.08 -5.63 -11.43
C GLU A 105 -3.43 -4.34 -10.90
N PRO A 106 -4.20 -3.43 -10.27
CA PRO A 106 -3.66 -2.21 -9.72
C PRO A 106 -2.84 -2.49 -8.46
N THR A 107 -1.67 -1.85 -8.35
CA THR A 107 -0.88 -1.85 -7.11
C THR A 107 -1.65 -1.14 -5.99
N LEU A 108 -2.22 0.03 -6.30
CA LEU A 108 -3.03 0.84 -5.39
C LEU A 108 -4.37 1.19 -6.01
N VAL A 109 -5.40 1.25 -5.19
CA VAL A 109 -6.72 1.81 -5.57
C VAL A 109 -7.02 2.92 -4.57
N ILE A 110 -7.05 4.15 -5.05
CA ILE A 110 -7.06 5.35 -4.23
C ILE A 110 -8.39 6.10 -4.48
N PRO A 111 -9.34 6.02 -3.55
CA PRO A 111 -10.54 6.84 -3.60
C PRO A 111 -10.19 8.28 -3.19
N LEU A 112 -10.50 9.25 -4.05
CA LEU A 112 -10.27 10.67 -3.81
C LEU A 112 -11.53 11.50 -4.09
N TYR A 113 -11.80 12.47 -3.21
CA TYR A 113 -12.75 13.55 -3.47
C TYR A 113 -12.15 14.55 -4.46
N ASP A 114 -13.00 15.35 -5.10
CA ASP A 114 -12.61 16.36 -6.08
C ASP A 114 -11.59 17.33 -5.50
N ASP A 115 -11.81 17.79 -4.27
CA ASP A 115 -10.88 18.68 -3.57
C ASP A 115 -9.49 18.06 -3.42
N ALA A 116 -9.39 16.75 -3.16
CA ALA A 116 -8.09 16.07 -3.07
C ALA A 116 -7.39 16.05 -4.43
N ILE A 117 -8.13 15.74 -5.49
CA ILE A 117 -7.61 15.71 -6.86
C ILE A 117 -7.17 17.11 -7.28
N MET A 118 -8.01 18.12 -7.05
CA MET A 118 -7.73 19.52 -7.41
C MET A 118 -6.52 20.11 -6.67
N ASN A 119 -6.25 19.63 -5.45
CA ASN A 119 -5.10 20.08 -4.66
C ASN A 119 -3.81 19.28 -4.89
N ILE A 120 -3.86 18.17 -5.63
CA ILE A 120 -2.70 17.27 -5.75
C ILE A 120 -1.47 17.96 -6.32
N LYS A 121 -1.67 18.88 -7.26
CA LYS A 121 -0.59 19.66 -7.90
C LYS A 121 0.15 20.51 -6.87
N ARG A 122 -0.58 21.16 -5.96
CA ARG A 122 -0.03 22.09 -4.97
C ARG A 122 1.03 21.43 -4.07
N PHE A 123 0.87 20.15 -3.75
CA PHE A 123 1.82 19.39 -2.94
C PHE A 123 3.20 19.18 -3.59
N PHE A 124 3.35 19.53 -4.86
CA PHE A 124 4.58 19.31 -5.61
C PHE A 124 5.08 20.56 -6.34
N GLU A 125 4.33 21.67 -6.29
CA GLU A 125 4.59 22.88 -7.08
C GLU A 125 5.93 23.56 -6.74
N ASP A 126 6.34 23.54 -5.48
CA ASP A 126 7.61 24.10 -5.01
C ASP A 126 8.81 23.14 -5.20
N GLY A 127 8.54 21.93 -5.71
CA GLY A 127 9.52 20.89 -5.97
C GLY A 127 9.95 20.07 -4.75
N VAL A 128 9.42 20.35 -3.54
CA VAL A 128 9.82 19.68 -2.30
C VAL A 128 8.60 19.30 -1.47
N VAL A 129 8.38 18.00 -1.28
CA VAL A 129 7.31 17.52 -0.39
C VAL A 129 7.72 17.73 1.07
N ASP A 130 7.08 18.68 1.73
CA ASP A 130 7.31 18.97 3.15
C ASP A 130 6.61 17.98 4.10
N ALA A 131 6.76 18.18 5.41
CA ALA A 131 6.17 17.26 6.40
C ALA A 131 4.63 17.31 6.48
N ARG A 132 4.01 18.45 6.14
CA ARG A 132 2.55 18.61 6.09
C ARG A 132 2.01 17.94 4.83
N GLU A 133 2.65 18.18 3.69
CA GLU A 133 2.29 17.59 2.41
C GLU A 133 2.47 16.07 2.43
N GLU A 134 3.58 15.57 2.98
CA GLU A 134 3.79 14.13 3.17
C GLU A 134 2.68 13.53 4.02
N PHE A 135 2.28 14.20 5.11
CA PHE A 135 1.17 13.73 5.94
C PHE A 135 -0.15 13.69 5.17
N LEU A 136 -0.50 14.74 4.42
CA LEU A 136 -1.76 14.80 3.67
C LEU A 136 -1.81 13.77 2.54
N ILE A 137 -0.71 13.57 1.82
CA ILE A 137 -0.57 12.53 0.80
C ILE A 137 -0.75 11.16 1.45
N VAL A 138 0.02 10.87 2.52
CA VAL A 138 -0.05 9.59 3.22
C VAL A 138 -1.43 9.35 3.80
N ASN A 139 -2.11 10.38 4.31
CA ASN A 139 -3.47 10.26 4.79
C ASN A 139 -4.44 9.76 3.72
N GLY A 140 -4.35 10.29 2.49
CA GLY A 140 -5.18 9.84 1.37
C GLY A 140 -4.91 8.41 0.93
N VAL A 141 -3.68 7.93 1.09
CA VAL A 141 -3.28 6.57 0.69
C VAL A 141 -3.13 5.59 1.85
N PHE A 142 -3.38 5.98 3.10
CA PHE A 142 -3.03 5.16 4.27
C PHE A 142 -3.75 3.81 4.25
N LYS A 143 -5.08 3.83 4.17
CA LYS A 143 -5.90 2.62 4.05
C LYS A 143 -5.64 1.86 2.75
N PRO A 144 -5.66 2.51 1.56
CA PRO A 144 -5.28 1.86 0.30
C PRO A 144 -3.92 1.14 0.34
N ALA A 145 -2.93 1.73 1.01
CA ALA A 145 -1.59 1.17 1.15
C ALA A 145 -1.58 -0.11 1.99
N TRP A 146 -2.35 -0.13 3.09
CA TRP A 146 -2.54 -1.35 3.88
C TRP A 146 -3.27 -2.42 3.07
N GLU A 147 -4.38 -2.09 2.42
CA GLU A 147 -5.14 -3.01 1.56
C GLU A 147 -4.26 -3.61 0.46
N ALA A 148 -3.46 -2.78 -0.21
CA ALA A 148 -2.50 -3.21 -1.21
C ALA A 148 -1.42 -4.14 -0.66
N SER A 149 -0.80 -3.76 0.48
CA SER A 149 0.27 -4.52 1.12
C SER A 149 -0.12 -5.96 1.41
N TYR A 150 -1.39 -6.21 1.72
CA TYR A 150 -1.87 -7.55 2.06
C TYR A 150 -2.28 -8.42 0.86
N ARG A 151 -2.42 -7.82 -0.32
CA ARG A 151 -2.72 -8.55 -1.56
C ARG A 151 -1.50 -9.26 -2.15
N ILE A 152 -0.28 -8.86 -1.79
CA ILE A 152 0.92 -9.48 -2.38
C ILE A 152 1.09 -10.95 -1.95
N PRO A 153 1.60 -11.82 -2.83
CA PRO A 153 1.75 -13.26 -2.53
C PRO A 153 2.61 -13.55 -1.30
N GLU A 154 3.66 -12.78 -1.05
CA GLU A 154 4.54 -12.94 0.11
C GLU A 154 3.77 -12.82 1.43
N MET A 155 2.79 -11.92 1.48
CA MET A 155 1.94 -11.72 2.65
C MET A 155 0.93 -12.86 2.85
N GLN A 156 0.80 -13.78 1.90
CA GLN A 156 0.06 -15.04 2.07
C GLN A 156 0.89 -16.14 2.72
N SER A 157 2.22 -15.99 2.83
CA SER A 157 3.05 -16.90 3.61
C SER A 157 2.87 -16.71 5.12
N ARG A 158 2.43 -17.78 5.80
CA ARG A 158 2.31 -17.79 7.27
C ARG A 158 3.63 -17.50 7.98
N TRP A 159 4.75 -17.97 7.43
CA TRP A 159 6.06 -17.75 8.03
C TRP A 159 6.46 -16.26 8.01
N ILE A 160 6.25 -15.59 6.87
CA ILE A 160 6.53 -14.15 6.73
C ILE A 160 5.66 -13.35 7.71
N ARG A 161 4.35 -13.60 7.72
CA ARG A 161 3.43 -12.89 8.63
C ARG A 161 3.76 -13.10 10.10
N LYS A 162 4.05 -14.34 10.50
CA LYS A 162 4.43 -14.64 11.89
C LYS A 162 5.70 -13.91 12.29
N PHE A 163 6.69 -13.84 11.39
CA PHE A 163 7.92 -13.10 11.64
C PHE A 163 7.66 -11.60 11.78
N MET A 164 6.86 -11.03 10.88
CA MET A 164 6.47 -9.61 10.90
C MET A 164 5.44 -9.28 11.99
N LYS A 165 4.94 -10.29 12.71
CA LYS A 165 3.91 -10.21 13.76
C LYS A 165 2.61 -9.57 13.29
N LEU A 166 2.13 -10.00 12.13
CA LEU A 166 0.92 -9.47 11.50
C LEU A 166 -0.29 -10.42 11.59
N ASP A 167 -0.18 -11.58 12.23
CA ASP A 167 -1.26 -12.58 12.26
C ASP A 167 -2.46 -12.23 13.17
N GLY A 168 -2.32 -11.23 14.05
CA GLY A 168 -3.34 -10.82 15.02
C GLY A 168 -4.19 -9.62 14.60
N LEU A 169 -5.11 -9.19 15.47
CA LEU A 169 -5.80 -7.91 15.32
C LEU A 169 -4.83 -6.77 15.64
N MET A 170 -4.64 -5.87 14.69
CA MET A 170 -3.74 -4.74 14.81
C MET A 170 -4.51 -3.44 14.71
N HIS A 171 -4.14 -2.48 15.56
CA HIS A 171 -4.53 -1.10 15.41
C HIS A 171 -3.37 -0.32 14.79
N VAL A 172 -3.63 0.41 13.71
CA VAL A 172 -2.62 1.24 13.04
C VAL A 172 -3.14 2.67 12.93
N VAL A 173 -2.34 3.62 13.39
CA VAL A 173 -2.71 5.03 13.48
C VAL A 173 -1.68 5.86 12.74
N LEU A 174 -2.13 6.72 11.83
CA LEU A 174 -1.28 7.75 11.24
C LEU A 174 -1.20 8.94 12.22
N LEU A 175 -0.01 9.18 12.76
CA LEU A 175 0.24 10.24 13.73
C LEU A 175 0.14 11.63 13.09
N ASN A 176 -0.77 12.44 13.63
CA ASN A 176 -0.93 13.85 13.30
C ASN A 176 -0.48 14.77 14.44
N LYS A 177 0.82 14.75 14.79
CA LYS A 177 1.34 15.49 15.96
C LYS A 177 1.17 17.02 15.85
N ASN A 178 1.07 17.53 14.63
CA ASN A 178 0.99 18.95 14.34
C ASN A 178 -0.44 19.42 14.07
N ASN A 179 -1.45 18.58 14.32
CA ASN A 179 -2.86 18.88 14.10
C ASN A 179 -3.16 19.41 12.68
N TYR A 180 -2.54 18.83 11.67
CA TYR A 180 -2.80 19.18 10.28
C TYR A 180 -4.26 18.95 9.94
N GLU A 181 -4.85 19.94 9.29
CA GLU A 181 -6.25 19.92 8.89
C GLU A 181 -6.41 19.56 7.42
N TYR A 182 -7.51 18.88 7.12
CA TYR A 182 -8.04 18.66 5.79
C TYR A 182 -9.52 19.00 5.81
N GLN A 183 -9.97 19.85 4.88
CA GLN A 183 -11.35 20.38 4.84
C GLN A 183 -11.82 20.97 6.19
N GLY A 184 -10.94 21.70 6.88
CA GLY A 184 -11.25 22.40 8.14
C GLY A 184 -11.44 21.49 9.36
N LYS A 185 -10.97 20.23 9.28
CA LYS A 185 -10.99 19.28 10.41
C LYS A 185 -9.62 18.68 10.63
N VAL A 186 -9.21 18.56 11.89
CA VAL A 186 -8.00 17.82 12.26
C VAL A 186 -8.16 16.38 11.80
N VAL A 187 -7.23 15.95 10.96
CA VAL A 187 -7.28 14.63 10.36
C VAL A 187 -6.83 13.59 11.36
N LYS A 188 -7.64 12.54 11.49
CA LYS A 188 -7.31 11.33 12.24
C LYS A 188 -7.52 10.14 11.32
N ASN A 189 -6.47 9.33 11.14
CA ASN A 189 -6.56 8.12 10.34
C ASN A 189 -6.17 6.94 11.20
N GLU A 190 -7.16 6.14 11.55
CA GLU A 190 -7.08 5.01 12.46
C GLU A 190 -7.69 3.82 11.75
N LEU A 191 -6.98 2.71 11.73
CA LEU A 191 -7.45 1.50 11.09
C LEU A 191 -7.32 0.31 12.02
N SER A 192 -8.31 -0.57 11.94
CA SER A 192 -8.26 -1.91 12.51
C SER A 192 -7.99 -2.90 11.39
N VAL A 193 -6.96 -3.71 11.56
CA VAL A 193 -6.47 -4.65 10.56
C VAL A 193 -6.48 -6.05 11.16
N VAL A 194 -7.21 -6.96 10.53
CA VAL A 194 -7.31 -8.35 11.00
C VAL A 194 -7.30 -9.33 9.84
N ARG A 195 -6.69 -10.50 10.04
CA ARG A 195 -6.78 -11.61 9.10
C ARG A 195 -7.91 -12.56 9.51
N ALA A 196 -8.90 -12.76 8.65
CA ALA A 196 -9.98 -13.72 8.83
C ALA A 196 -10.08 -14.64 7.62
N SER A 197 -10.03 -15.96 7.83
CA SER A 197 -10.23 -16.98 6.77
C SER A 197 -9.41 -16.75 5.47
N ASN A 198 -8.12 -16.45 5.62
CA ASN A 198 -7.18 -16.12 4.55
C ASN A 198 -7.40 -14.79 3.82
N GLN A 199 -8.34 -13.97 4.28
CA GLN A 199 -8.53 -12.60 3.81
C GLN A 199 -8.07 -11.62 4.88
N TRP A 200 -7.68 -10.44 4.43
CA TRP A 200 -7.41 -9.31 5.32
C TRP A 200 -8.60 -8.38 5.28
N LEU A 201 -9.07 -8.00 6.46
CA LEU A 201 -10.15 -7.06 6.65
C LEU A 201 -9.55 -5.81 7.28
N ILE A 202 -9.82 -4.66 6.67
CA ILE A 202 -9.35 -3.35 7.12
C ILE A 202 -10.55 -2.46 7.31
N PHE A 203 -10.70 -1.94 8.51
CA PHE A 203 -11.82 -1.10 8.93
C PHE A 203 -11.30 0.26 9.36
N ASP A 204 -12.10 1.29 9.11
CA ASP A 204 -11.86 2.61 9.68
C ASP A 204 -12.21 2.57 11.18
N GLY A 205 -11.39 3.21 12.00
CA GLY A 205 -11.53 3.23 13.46
C GLY A 205 -10.73 2.15 14.19
N LEU A 206 -10.70 2.27 15.53
CA LEU A 206 -10.03 1.36 16.45
C LEU A 206 -11.05 0.43 17.12
N GLU A 207 -11.32 -0.69 16.47
CA GLU A 207 -12.34 -1.66 16.84
C GLU A 207 -11.73 -2.85 17.59
N GLY A 208 -12.39 -3.29 18.66
CA GLY A 208 -11.96 -4.43 19.47
C GLY A 208 -10.69 -4.19 20.31
N ILE A 209 -10.13 -5.28 20.84
CA ILE A 209 -8.90 -5.27 21.65
C ILE A 209 -7.75 -5.76 20.79
N PRO A 210 -6.77 -4.90 20.43
CA PRO A 210 -5.71 -5.28 19.53
C PRO A 210 -4.63 -6.14 20.22
N ASP A 211 -4.04 -7.07 19.47
CA ASP A 211 -2.81 -7.76 19.86
C ASP A 211 -1.59 -6.82 19.77
N SER A 212 -1.67 -5.80 18.91
CA SER A 212 -0.66 -4.75 18.83
C SER A 212 -1.22 -3.44 18.28
N ARG A 213 -0.69 -2.32 18.78
CA ARG A 213 -0.99 -0.98 18.29
C ARG A 213 0.26 -0.29 17.77
N MET A 214 0.19 0.24 16.57
CA MET A 214 1.27 1.00 15.93
C MET A 214 0.83 2.42 15.64
N GLU A 215 1.65 3.38 16.04
CA GLU A 215 1.51 4.79 15.75
C GLU A 215 2.63 5.23 14.82
N LEU A 216 2.26 5.53 13.58
CA LEU A 216 3.17 5.73 12.45
C LEU A 216 3.24 7.20 12.09
N ALA A 217 4.45 7.79 12.05
CA ALA A 217 4.62 9.03 11.32
C ALA A 217 4.47 8.77 9.81
N ALA A 218 4.15 9.81 9.03
CA ALA A 218 3.95 9.68 7.57
C ALA A 218 5.14 8.99 6.88
N LYS A 219 6.37 9.44 7.16
CA LYS A 219 7.61 8.81 6.69
C LYS A 219 7.75 7.32 7.05
N ASP A 220 7.29 6.92 8.24
CA ASP A 220 7.40 5.54 8.72
C ASP A 220 6.40 4.64 7.99
N SER A 221 5.19 5.16 7.75
CA SER A 221 4.16 4.51 6.94
C SER A 221 4.65 4.28 5.51
N VAL A 222 5.21 5.31 4.85
CA VAL A 222 5.77 5.20 3.50
C VAL A 222 6.92 4.19 3.47
N ALA A 223 7.84 4.25 4.44
CA ALA A 223 8.97 3.34 4.50
C ALA A 223 8.53 1.88 4.68
N MET A 224 7.57 1.60 5.57
CA MET A 224 7.02 0.25 5.74
C MET A 224 6.33 -0.24 4.46
N TYR A 225 5.53 0.62 3.85
CA TYR A 225 4.85 0.31 2.59
C TYR A 225 5.86 -0.05 1.48
N LYS A 226 6.91 0.75 1.28
CA LYS A 226 7.94 0.48 0.26
C LYS A 226 8.71 -0.82 0.53
N LEU A 227 8.99 -1.13 1.81
CA LEU A 227 9.62 -2.40 2.18
C LEU A 227 8.75 -3.60 1.76
N ILE A 228 7.43 -3.51 1.88
CA ILE A 228 6.51 -4.58 1.49
C ILE A 228 6.30 -4.60 -0.03
N MET A 229 5.80 -3.50 -0.59
CA MET A 229 5.28 -3.48 -1.95
C MET A 229 6.35 -3.47 -3.03
N ARG A 230 7.55 -2.96 -2.71
CA ARG A 230 8.68 -2.94 -3.63
C ARG A 230 9.70 -4.00 -3.24
N ASP A 231 10.28 -3.89 -2.05
CA ASP A 231 11.48 -4.66 -1.72
C ASP A 231 11.16 -6.13 -1.48
N LEU A 232 10.12 -6.44 -0.69
CA LEU A 232 9.73 -7.82 -0.38
C LEU A 232 9.19 -8.55 -1.62
N LYS A 233 8.39 -7.85 -2.44
CA LYS A 233 7.86 -8.36 -3.72
C LYS A 233 8.97 -8.69 -4.73
N LEU A 234 10.06 -7.91 -4.75
CA LEU A 234 11.19 -8.11 -5.67
C LEU A 234 12.28 -9.05 -5.14
N ALA A 235 12.25 -9.40 -3.85
CA ALA A 235 13.27 -10.21 -3.21
C ALA A 235 13.31 -11.64 -3.78
N LYS A 236 14.45 -12.03 -4.35
CA LYS A 236 14.64 -13.32 -5.02
C LYS A 236 15.18 -14.40 -4.08
N SER A 237 15.77 -13.99 -2.95
CA SER A 237 16.42 -14.91 -2.01
C SER A 237 15.89 -14.78 -0.58
N ILE A 238 16.01 -15.86 0.19
CA ILE A 238 15.66 -15.88 1.62
C ILE A 238 16.47 -14.84 2.40
N LYS A 239 17.76 -14.65 2.06
CA LYS A 239 18.64 -13.67 2.72
C LYS A 239 18.13 -12.24 2.53
N GLU A 240 17.69 -11.89 1.32
CA GLU A 240 17.08 -10.58 1.04
C GLU A 240 15.78 -10.41 1.82
N LYS A 241 14.88 -11.41 1.79
CA LYS A 241 13.63 -11.40 2.56
C LYS A 241 13.88 -11.19 4.05
N MET A 242 14.87 -11.88 4.62
CA MET A 242 15.27 -11.71 6.03
C MET A 242 15.79 -10.30 6.34
N LYS A 243 16.57 -9.70 5.42
CA LYS A 243 17.04 -8.31 5.58
C LYS A 243 15.86 -7.34 5.59
N ILE A 244 14.94 -7.48 4.65
CA ILE A 244 13.74 -6.63 4.53
C ILE A 244 12.85 -6.76 5.76
N MET A 245 12.58 -7.98 6.21
CA MET A 245 11.79 -8.21 7.42
C MET A 245 12.47 -7.66 8.68
N SER A 246 13.80 -7.68 8.75
CA SER A 246 14.56 -7.06 9.84
C SER A 246 14.40 -5.54 9.84
N GLU A 247 14.51 -4.88 8.68
CA GLU A 247 14.25 -3.44 8.57
C GLU A 247 12.80 -3.10 8.92
N PHE A 248 11.83 -3.89 8.44
CA PHE A 248 10.42 -3.74 8.81
C PHE A 248 10.23 -3.82 10.33
N GLU A 249 10.84 -4.82 10.99
CA GLU A 249 10.74 -5.00 12.44
C GLU A 249 11.35 -3.80 13.21
N LYS A 250 12.41 -3.17 12.68
CA LYS A 250 12.95 -1.94 13.29
C LYS A 250 11.95 -0.79 13.23
N ILE A 251 11.26 -0.61 12.09
CA ILE A 251 10.21 0.41 11.98
C ILE A 251 9.05 0.07 12.90
N ARG A 252 8.58 -1.19 12.87
CA ARG A 252 7.51 -1.69 13.73
C ARG A 252 7.80 -1.37 15.20
N LYS A 253 8.96 -1.77 15.71
CA LYS A 253 9.35 -1.57 17.12
C LYS A 253 9.38 -0.11 17.56
N ARG A 254 9.80 0.83 16.69
CA ARG A 254 9.79 2.27 17.05
C ARG A 254 8.38 2.87 17.05
N CYS A 255 7.45 2.28 16.31
CA CYS A 255 6.07 2.73 16.19
C CYS A 255 5.12 2.00 17.16
N LEU A 256 5.55 0.92 17.81
CA LEU A 256 4.72 0.21 18.77
C LEU A 256 4.41 1.07 19.99
N VAL A 257 3.12 1.18 20.30
CA VAL A 257 2.65 1.68 21.60
C VAL A 257 2.84 0.55 22.60
N LYS A 258 3.51 0.87 23.72
CA LYS A 258 3.77 -0.08 24.80
C LYS A 258 2.57 -0.21 25.73
#